data_AF-A0A7S0WD76-F1
#
_entry.id   AF-A0A7S0WD76-F1
#
_cell.length_a   1.000
_cell.length_b   1.000
_cell.length_c   1.000
_cell.angle_alpha   90.00
_cell.angle_beta   90.00
_cell.angle_gamma   90.00
#
_symmetry.space_group_name_H-M   'P 1'
#
loop_
_entity.id
_entity.type
_entity.pdbx_description
1 polymer ?
#
loop_
_entity_poly.entity_id
_entity_poly.type
_entity_poly.pdbx_seq_one_letter_code
_entity_poly.pdbx_strand_id
1 'polypeptide(L)'
;MGHVEQVVCRMTLGCAWVASHASLRRSISDVFGATTSAFTGILALCEFHLLFYASRPLMNVFAMVLTMTGVGAWARATATRDSRLTFRAVRLVTVAAFLLRCDVLLLLGGMGLHMLATGLISVPRAVWVGGTCAALTIAASVLVDSWFYRYWVWPEFSGFYFSAVLNKSIEWGTSPWHWYLTVALPKSLMCAYPLAMASVFVERRARPLMFVGLFYAALISILEHKELRFIFPVLPLFNVSAATVLARIWNGRSKPGAGRKFVTLAAFGMLCAS
;
A
#
# COMPACT_ATOMS: atom_id res chain seq x y z
N MET A 1 -11.68 -18.46 -23.82
CA MET A 1 -10.63 -18.36 -22.78
C MET A 1 -10.83 -19.49 -21.79
N GLY A 2 -9.91 -20.45 -21.80
CA GLY A 2 -10.05 -21.72 -21.09
C GLY A 2 -9.80 -21.57 -19.59
N HIS A 3 -10.45 -22.40 -18.77
CA HIS A 3 -10.22 -22.45 -17.31
C HIS A 3 -8.73 -22.51 -16.93
N VAL A 4 -7.91 -23.14 -17.76
CA VAL A 4 -6.44 -23.22 -17.58
C VAL A 4 -5.77 -21.85 -17.65
N GLU A 5 -6.09 -21.01 -18.64
CA GLU A 5 -5.51 -19.67 -18.80
C GLU A 5 -5.82 -18.80 -17.58
N GLN A 6 -7.07 -18.85 -17.12
CA GLN A 6 -7.50 -18.12 -15.93
C GLN A 6 -6.74 -18.59 -14.68
N VAL A 7 -6.59 -19.91 -14.50
CA VAL A 7 -5.83 -20.46 -13.36
C VAL A 7 -4.37 -20.03 -13.41
N VAL A 8 -3.72 -20.10 -14.57
CA VAL A 8 -2.32 -19.69 -14.75
C VAL A 8 -2.15 -18.21 -14.40
N CYS A 9 -2.96 -17.31 -14.96
CA CYS A 9 -2.88 -15.88 -14.65
C CYS A 9 -3.04 -15.59 -13.15
N ARG A 10 -3.99 -16.27 -12.49
CA ARG A 10 -4.24 -16.09 -11.06
C ARG A 10 -3.10 -16.62 -10.19
N MET A 11 -2.50 -17.75 -10.56
CA MET A 11 -1.32 -18.30 -9.88
C MET A 11 -0.10 -17.39 -10.06
N THR A 12 0.15 -16.90 -11.27
CA THR A 12 1.26 -15.95 -11.53
C THR A 12 1.10 -14.68 -10.70
N LEU A 13 -0.10 -14.10 -10.65
CA LEU A 13 -0.37 -12.91 -9.85
C LEU A 13 -0.23 -13.19 -8.34
N GLY A 14 -0.76 -14.32 -7.87
CA GLY A 14 -0.61 -14.74 -6.47
C GLY A 14 0.86 -14.90 -6.08
N CYS A 15 1.67 -15.56 -6.92
CA CYS A 15 3.11 -15.68 -6.70
C CYS A 15 3.82 -14.32 -6.69
N ALA A 16 3.47 -13.41 -7.61
CA ALA A 16 4.02 -12.07 -7.64
C ALA A 16 3.67 -11.26 -6.37
N TRP A 17 2.43 -11.39 -5.90
CA TRP A 17 1.98 -10.77 -4.66
C TRP A 17 2.77 -11.31 -3.45
N VAL A 18 2.91 -12.63 -3.33
CA VAL A 18 3.69 -13.28 -2.26
C VAL A 18 5.15 -12.84 -2.30
N ALA A 19 5.78 -12.82 -3.48
CA ALA A 19 7.16 -12.40 -3.65
C ALA A 19 7.37 -10.93 -3.25
N SER A 20 6.44 -10.05 -3.63
CA SER A 20 6.48 -8.64 -3.24
C SER A 20 6.26 -8.43 -1.75
N HIS A 21 5.29 -9.12 -1.17
CA HIS A 21 5.05 -9.10 0.28
C HIS A 21 6.27 -9.63 1.06
N ALA A 22 6.94 -10.68 0.57
CA ALA A 22 8.20 -11.15 1.14
C ALA A 22 9.35 -10.13 0.99
N SER A 23 9.39 -9.37 -0.12
CA SER A 23 10.35 -8.26 -0.28
C SER A 23 10.10 -7.12 0.70
N LEU A 24 8.84 -6.74 0.90
CA LEU A 24 8.44 -5.78 1.93
C LEU A 24 8.86 -6.30 3.31
N ARG A 25 8.49 -7.52 3.68
CA ARG A 25 8.83 -8.11 4.98
C ARG A 25 10.33 -8.18 5.27
N ARG A 26 11.17 -8.47 4.26
CA ARG A 26 12.64 -8.39 4.41
C ARG A 26 13.08 -6.97 4.73
N SER A 27 12.54 -6.00 3.99
CA SER A 27 12.83 -4.58 4.22
C SER A 27 12.40 -4.11 5.61
N ILE A 28 11.26 -4.58 6.10
CA ILE A 28 10.77 -4.29 7.46
C ILE A 28 11.61 -4.99 8.52
N SER A 29 12.11 -6.20 8.25
CA SER A 29 13.05 -6.88 9.16
C SER A 29 14.32 -6.07 9.37
N ASP A 30 14.86 -5.49 8.29
CA ASP A 30 16.07 -4.67 8.36
C ASP A 30 15.86 -3.37 9.16
N VAL A 31 14.65 -2.79 9.12
CA VAL A 31 14.36 -1.48 9.74
C VAL A 31 13.80 -1.61 11.17
N PHE A 32 12.91 -2.58 11.40
CA PHE A 32 12.14 -2.73 12.64
C PHE A 32 12.40 -4.05 13.37
N GLY A 33 13.25 -4.93 12.82
CA GLY A 33 13.60 -6.22 13.41
C GLY A 33 12.70 -7.39 12.96
N ALA A 34 13.20 -8.61 13.18
CA ALA A 34 12.56 -9.85 12.74
C ALA A 34 11.16 -10.07 13.34
N THR A 35 10.96 -9.71 14.62
CA THR A 35 9.65 -9.84 15.29
C THR A 35 8.57 -9.00 14.58
N THR A 36 8.88 -7.75 14.22
CA THR A 36 7.96 -6.87 13.48
C THR A 36 7.65 -7.43 12.09
N SER A 37 8.67 -7.95 11.41
CA SER A 37 8.49 -8.60 10.10
C SER A 37 7.58 -9.84 10.19
N ALA A 38 7.74 -10.66 11.25
CA ALA A 38 6.88 -11.81 11.49
C ALA A 38 5.42 -11.39 11.72
N PHE A 39 5.17 -10.43 12.60
CA PHE A 39 3.81 -9.92 12.85
C PHE A 39 3.19 -9.26 11.63
N THR A 40 3.97 -8.55 10.80
CA THR A 40 3.48 -8.01 9.52
C THR A 40 2.92 -9.13 8.65
N GLY A 41 3.63 -10.27 8.59
CA GLY A 41 3.18 -11.45 7.86
C GLY A 41 1.94 -12.10 8.45
N ILE A 42 1.87 -12.23 9.77
CA ILE A 42 0.72 -12.81 10.47
C ILE A 42 -0.53 -11.94 10.22
N LEU A 43 -0.42 -10.63 10.38
CA LEU A 43 -1.54 -9.71 10.13
C LEU A 43 -2.05 -9.81 8.68
N ALA A 44 -1.14 -9.82 7.70
CA ALA A 44 -1.53 -9.99 6.30
C ALA A 44 -2.21 -11.34 6.01
N LEU A 45 -1.91 -12.39 6.78
CA LEU A 45 -2.56 -13.70 6.67
C LEU A 45 -3.93 -13.73 7.36
N CYS A 46 -4.13 -12.93 8.41
CA CYS A 46 -5.43 -12.81 9.10
C CYS A 46 -6.42 -11.91 8.32
N GLU A 47 -5.94 -11.09 7.39
CA GLU A 47 -6.81 -10.20 6.61
C GLU A 47 -7.47 -10.92 5.44
N PHE A 48 -8.77 -11.19 5.59
CA PHE A 48 -9.58 -11.79 4.53
C PHE A 48 -9.44 -11.05 3.20
N HIS A 49 -9.52 -9.71 3.20
CA HIS A 49 -9.50 -8.92 1.98
C HIS A 49 -8.17 -9.05 1.22
N LEU A 50 -7.01 -8.95 1.88
CA LEU A 50 -5.73 -9.08 1.18
C LEU A 50 -5.56 -10.46 0.54
N LEU A 51 -5.86 -11.54 1.27
CA LEU A 51 -5.73 -12.90 0.74
C LEU A 51 -6.74 -13.21 -0.36
N PHE A 52 -7.99 -12.80 -0.18
CA PHE A 52 -9.05 -13.04 -1.15
C PHE A 52 -8.77 -12.36 -2.50
N TYR A 53 -8.15 -11.18 -2.48
CA TYR A 53 -7.82 -10.41 -3.68
C TYR A 53 -6.43 -10.69 -4.25
N ALA A 54 -5.49 -11.26 -3.50
CA ALA A 54 -4.10 -11.48 -3.92
C ALA A 54 -3.95 -12.22 -5.27
N SER A 55 -4.89 -13.10 -5.63
CA SER A 55 -4.88 -13.85 -6.89
C SER A 55 -5.90 -13.35 -7.93
N ARG A 56 -6.63 -12.25 -7.66
CA ARG A 56 -7.65 -11.73 -8.57
C ARG A 56 -7.06 -10.62 -9.45
N PRO A 57 -7.27 -10.66 -10.78
CA PRO A 57 -6.67 -9.71 -11.72
C PRO A 57 -7.36 -8.34 -11.67
N LEU A 58 -7.19 -7.65 -10.55
CA LEU A 58 -7.60 -6.27 -10.34
C LEU A 58 -6.37 -5.38 -10.50
N MET A 59 -6.51 -4.24 -11.18
CA MET A 59 -5.42 -3.27 -11.34
C MET A 59 -4.83 -2.83 -9.98
N ASN A 60 -5.65 -2.79 -8.92
CA ASN A 60 -5.21 -2.50 -7.55
C ASN A 60 -4.21 -3.53 -7.02
N VAL A 61 -4.41 -4.80 -7.37
CA VAL A 61 -3.57 -5.91 -6.92
C VAL A 61 -2.26 -5.91 -7.71
N PHE A 62 -2.30 -5.67 -9.02
CA PHE A 62 -1.08 -5.44 -9.81
C PHE A 62 -0.28 -4.25 -9.28
N ALA A 63 -0.95 -3.13 -8.98
CA ALA A 63 -0.30 -1.96 -8.40
C ALA A 63 0.34 -2.29 -7.04
N MET A 64 -0.37 -3.04 -6.19
CA MET A 64 0.15 -3.51 -4.90
C MET A 64 1.47 -4.30 -5.02
N VAL A 65 1.64 -5.12 -6.06
CA VAL A 65 2.89 -5.85 -6.28
C VAL A 65 4.07 -4.87 -6.40
N LEU A 66 3.92 -3.77 -7.12
CA LEU A 66 4.99 -2.78 -7.27
C LEU A 66 5.10 -1.87 -6.03
N THR A 67 3.97 -1.42 -5.48
CA THR A 67 3.97 -0.49 -4.35
C THR A 67 4.50 -1.11 -3.07
N MET A 68 4.23 -2.39 -2.78
CA MET A 68 4.82 -3.06 -1.59
C MET A 68 6.34 -3.10 -1.65
N THR A 69 6.92 -3.41 -2.82
CA THR A 69 8.38 -3.39 -3.01
C THR A 69 8.93 -1.96 -2.92
N GLY A 70 8.21 -0.98 -3.49
CA GLY A 70 8.57 0.44 -3.41
C GLY A 70 8.53 1.00 -1.98
N VAL A 71 7.49 0.65 -1.21
CA VAL A 71 7.33 0.99 0.20
C VAL A 71 8.45 0.37 1.04
N GLY A 72 8.80 -0.91 0.78
CA GLY A 72 9.93 -1.55 1.45
C GLY A 72 11.26 -0.83 1.19
N ALA A 73 11.52 -0.46 -0.07
CA ALA A 73 12.70 0.33 -0.44
C ALA A 73 12.71 1.70 0.24
N TRP A 74 11.56 2.38 0.31
CA TRP A 74 11.43 3.67 0.98
C TRP A 74 11.64 3.57 2.51
N ALA A 75 11.07 2.55 3.16
CA ALA A 75 11.25 2.32 4.58
C ALA A 75 12.73 2.13 4.92
N ARG A 76 13.45 1.32 4.13
CA ARG A 76 14.90 1.15 4.27
C ARG A 76 15.65 2.44 3.98
N ALA A 77 15.33 3.15 2.91
CA ALA A 77 15.95 4.44 2.57
C ALA A 77 15.80 5.46 3.70
N THR A 78 14.66 5.47 4.39
CA THR A 78 14.42 6.35 5.54
C THR A 78 15.36 6.02 6.71
N ALA A 79 15.65 4.73 6.92
CA ALA A 79 16.55 4.28 7.99
C ALA A 79 18.04 4.43 7.63
N THR A 80 18.43 4.09 6.40
CA THR A 80 19.84 4.06 5.96
C THR A 80 20.30 5.34 5.27
N ARG A 81 19.37 6.23 4.89
CA ARG A 81 19.61 7.40 4.04
C ARG A 81 20.21 7.05 2.66
N ASP A 82 20.01 5.82 2.17
CA ASP A 82 20.54 5.38 0.88
C ASP A 82 19.73 5.95 -0.31
N SER A 83 20.39 6.78 -1.12
CA SER A 83 19.81 7.39 -2.32
C SER A 83 19.36 6.37 -3.37
N ARG A 84 20.02 5.21 -3.49
CA ARG A 84 19.66 4.17 -4.46
C ARG A 84 18.28 3.59 -4.13
N LEU A 85 18.02 3.37 -2.85
CA LEU A 85 16.73 2.88 -2.36
C LEU A 85 15.64 3.95 -2.51
N THR A 86 15.96 5.22 -2.27
CA THR A 86 15.04 6.35 -2.54
C THR A 86 14.62 6.37 -4.01
N PHE A 87 15.57 6.32 -4.94
CA PHE A 87 15.23 6.33 -6.37
C PHE A 87 14.49 5.07 -6.81
N ARG A 88 14.82 3.91 -6.24
CA ARG A 88 14.08 2.67 -6.49
C ARG A 88 12.62 2.78 -6.04
N ALA A 89 12.38 3.34 -4.86
CA ALA A 89 11.02 3.56 -4.35
C ALA A 89 10.23 4.49 -5.27
N VAL A 90 10.80 5.65 -5.63
CA VAL A 90 10.16 6.62 -6.55
C VAL A 90 9.81 5.95 -7.87
N ARG A 91 10.75 5.24 -8.52
CA ARG A 91 10.51 4.59 -9.82
C ARG A 91 9.41 3.53 -9.74
N LEU A 92 9.45 2.62 -8.76
CA LEU A 92 8.47 1.54 -8.65
C LEU A 92 7.05 2.07 -8.41
N VAL A 93 6.90 3.04 -7.52
CA VAL A 93 5.58 3.63 -7.23
C VAL A 93 5.10 4.50 -8.38
N THR A 94 6.01 5.18 -9.10
CA THR A 94 5.68 5.94 -10.32
C THR A 94 5.19 5.01 -11.42
N VAL A 95 5.88 3.89 -11.69
CA VAL A 95 5.42 2.91 -12.68
C VAL A 95 4.03 2.38 -12.29
N ALA A 96 3.83 2.03 -11.02
CA ALA A 96 2.52 1.58 -10.54
C ALA A 96 1.42 2.63 -10.77
N ALA A 97 1.73 3.91 -10.55
CA ALA A 97 0.79 5.01 -10.68
C ALA A 97 0.38 5.29 -12.13
N PHE A 98 1.34 5.32 -13.05
CA PHE A 98 1.07 5.73 -14.43
C PHE A 98 0.72 4.57 -15.38
N LEU A 99 1.12 3.33 -15.03
CA LEU A 99 0.82 2.13 -15.83
C LEU A 99 -0.44 1.42 -15.37
N LEU A 100 -0.67 1.37 -14.05
CA LEU A 100 -1.67 0.46 -13.47
C LEU A 100 -2.83 1.20 -12.83
N ARG A 101 -2.56 2.24 -12.03
CA ARG A 101 -3.58 2.96 -11.27
C ARG A 101 -3.20 4.39 -10.88
N CYS A 102 -3.85 5.38 -11.47
CA CYS A 102 -3.61 6.80 -11.17
C CYS A 102 -3.77 7.18 -9.68
N ASP A 103 -4.65 6.54 -8.91
CA ASP A 103 -4.84 6.86 -7.48
C ASP A 103 -3.59 6.55 -6.62
N VAL A 104 -2.69 5.69 -7.10
CA VAL A 104 -1.38 5.45 -6.45
C VAL A 104 -0.51 6.71 -6.45
N LEU A 105 -0.82 7.73 -7.26
CA LEU A 105 -0.20 9.05 -7.13
C LEU A 105 -0.38 9.65 -5.73
N LEU A 106 -1.46 9.35 -5.02
CA LEU A 106 -1.65 9.80 -3.64
C LEU A 106 -0.62 9.16 -2.70
N LEU A 107 -0.27 7.89 -2.94
CA LEU A 107 0.77 7.18 -2.20
C LEU A 107 2.14 7.79 -2.52
N LEU A 108 2.43 8.01 -3.80
CA LEU A 108 3.66 8.68 -4.24
C LEU A 108 3.77 10.09 -3.66
N GLY A 109 2.67 10.84 -3.61
CA GLY A 109 2.59 12.19 -3.04
C GLY A 109 2.92 12.18 -1.55
N GLY A 110 2.28 11.31 -0.76
CA GLY A 110 2.58 11.17 0.66
C GLY A 110 4.03 10.78 0.92
N MET A 111 4.54 9.78 0.20
CA MET A 111 5.94 9.34 0.29
C MET A 111 6.90 10.47 -0.12
N GLY A 112 6.60 11.17 -1.21
CA GLY A 112 7.40 12.28 -1.73
C GLY A 112 7.46 13.45 -0.76
N LEU A 113 6.33 13.86 -0.18
CA LEU A 113 6.28 14.89 0.86
C LEU A 113 7.17 14.52 2.05
N HIS A 114 7.07 13.28 2.53
CA HIS A 114 7.96 12.80 3.59
C HIS A 114 9.43 12.80 3.16
N MET A 115 9.76 12.33 1.96
CA MET A 115 11.13 12.29 1.44
C MET A 115 11.74 13.70 1.30
N LEU A 116 10.95 14.68 0.85
CA LEU A 116 11.36 16.08 0.75
C LEU A 116 11.56 16.68 2.15
N ALA A 117 10.59 16.49 3.05
CA ALA A 117 10.65 17.00 4.43
C ALA A 117 11.84 16.44 5.23
N THR A 118 12.27 15.21 4.94
CA THR A 118 13.41 14.55 5.61
C THR A 118 14.74 14.71 4.88
N GLY A 119 14.75 15.37 3.72
CA GLY A 119 15.94 15.58 2.90
C GLY A 119 16.46 14.31 2.22
N LEU A 120 15.65 13.26 2.07
CA LEU A 120 16.02 12.03 1.35
C LEU A 120 16.20 12.26 -0.15
N ILE A 121 15.50 13.26 -0.70
CA ILE A 121 15.59 13.69 -2.09
C ILE A 121 15.36 15.20 -2.17
N SER A 122 15.99 15.88 -3.12
CA SER A 122 15.71 17.29 -3.43
C SER A 122 14.62 17.41 -4.48
N VAL A 123 13.89 18.53 -4.49
CA VAL A 123 12.82 18.79 -5.47
C VAL A 123 13.28 18.59 -6.92
N PRO A 124 14.43 19.14 -7.38
CA PRO A 124 14.86 18.95 -8.77
C PRO A 124 15.12 17.48 -9.11
N ARG A 125 15.73 16.72 -8.18
CA ARG A 125 15.99 15.28 -8.40
C ARG A 125 14.69 14.46 -8.39
N ALA A 126 13.74 14.82 -7.53
CA ALA A 126 12.44 14.17 -7.48
C ALA A 126 11.67 14.39 -8.78
N VAL A 127 11.63 15.62 -9.28
CA VAL A 127 11.02 15.97 -10.58
C VAL A 127 11.72 15.25 -11.72
N TRP A 128 13.07 15.23 -11.74
CA TRP A 128 13.81 14.53 -12.77
C TRP A 128 13.54 13.02 -12.77
N VAL A 129 13.71 12.34 -11.64
CA VAL A 129 13.56 10.88 -11.56
C VAL A 129 12.10 10.45 -11.73
N GLY A 130 11.18 11.14 -11.06
CA GLY A 130 9.74 10.86 -11.17
C GLY A 130 9.20 11.21 -12.56
N GLY A 131 9.52 12.39 -13.07
CA GLY A 131 9.07 12.87 -14.38
C GLY A 131 9.59 12.03 -15.54
N THR A 132 10.88 11.69 -15.55
CA THR A 132 11.44 10.80 -16.60
C THR A 132 10.82 9.41 -16.53
N CYS A 133 10.65 8.84 -15.34
CA CYS A 133 10.02 7.53 -15.17
C CYS A 133 8.55 7.54 -15.61
N ALA A 134 7.80 8.60 -15.26
CA ALA A 134 6.41 8.78 -15.66
C ALA A 134 6.30 8.92 -17.19
N ALA A 135 7.10 9.79 -17.81
CA ALA A 135 7.10 9.99 -19.26
C ALA A 135 7.38 8.69 -20.02
N LEU A 136 8.40 7.92 -19.60
CA LEU A 136 8.72 6.62 -20.21
C LEU A 136 7.60 5.60 -20.03
N THR A 137 6.96 5.59 -18.86
CA THR A 137 5.86 4.66 -18.55
C THR A 137 4.60 5.00 -19.35
N ILE A 138 4.25 6.29 -19.43
CA ILE A 138 3.13 6.77 -20.25
C ILE A 138 3.40 6.47 -21.72
N ALA A 139 4.60 6.75 -22.22
CA ALA A 139 4.95 6.44 -23.61
C ALA A 139 4.81 4.94 -23.91
N ALA A 140 5.30 4.08 -23.01
CA ALA A 140 5.16 2.63 -23.16
C ALA A 140 3.69 2.17 -23.13
N SER A 141 2.89 2.67 -22.18
CA SER A 141 1.45 2.38 -22.09
C SER A 141 0.74 2.85 -23.35
N VAL A 142 0.90 4.12 -23.75
CA VAL A 142 0.26 4.66 -24.95
C VAL A 142 0.61 3.83 -26.18
N LEU A 143 1.87 3.45 -26.40
CA LEU A 143 2.25 2.66 -27.57
C LEU A 143 1.62 1.27 -27.56
N VAL A 144 1.66 0.56 -26.43
CA VAL A 144 1.13 -0.81 -26.30
C VAL A 144 -0.39 -0.80 -26.33
N ASP A 145 -1.02 0.05 -25.52
CA ASP A 145 -2.47 0.13 -25.41
C ASP A 145 -3.07 0.62 -26.73
N SER A 146 -2.50 1.66 -27.36
CA SER A 146 -3.03 2.14 -28.65
C SER A 146 -2.95 1.08 -29.76
N TRP A 147 -1.94 0.20 -29.70
CA TRP A 147 -1.85 -0.95 -30.60
C TRP A 147 -3.01 -1.94 -30.41
N PHE A 148 -3.35 -2.27 -29.16
CA PHE A 148 -4.48 -3.16 -28.84
C PHE A 148 -5.84 -2.52 -29.11
N TYR A 149 -6.02 -1.26 -28.69
CA TYR A 149 -7.28 -0.52 -28.78
C TYR A 149 -7.56 0.05 -30.17
N ARG A 150 -6.55 0.11 -31.06
CA ARG A 150 -6.63 0.64 -32.43
C ARG A 150 -6.91 2.15 -32.51
N TYR A 151 -6.70 2.90 -31.44
CA TYR A 151 -6.70 4.36 -31.41
C TYR A 151 -5.74 4.86 -30.32
N TRP A 152 -5.28 6.11 -30.43
CA TRP A 152 -4.38 6.70 -29.44
C TRP A 152 -5.06 6.84 -28.09
N VAL A 153 -4.58 6.10 -27.09
CA VAL A 153 -5.18 6.09 -25.76
C VAL A 153 -4.12 5.91 -24.67
N TRP A 154 -4.29 6.65 -23.59
CA TRP A 154 -3.72 6.33 -22.29
C TRP A 154 -4.87 5.89 -21.37
N PRO A 155 -5.03 4.57 -21.11
CA PRO A 155 -6.20 4.06 -20.38
C PRO A 155 -6.34 4.66 -18.99
N GLU A 156 -5.23 4.83 -18.27
CA GLU A 156 -5.24 5.35 -16.90
C GLU A 156 -5.67 6.81 -16.83
N PHE A 157 -5.30 7.64 -17.81
CA PHE A 157 -5.82 9.01 -17.90
C PHE A 157 -7.31 9.02 -18.23
N SER A 158 -7.76 8.13 -19.10
CA SER A 158 -9.19 8.02 -19.45
C SER A 158 -10.03 7.66 -18.22
N GLY A 159 -9.56 6.70 -17.41
CA GLY A 159 -10.19 6.35 -16.14
C GLY A 159 -10.18 7.48 -15.12
N PHE A 160 -9.05 8.20 -14.99
CA PHE A 160 -8.95 9.38 -14.13
C PHE A 160 -9.90 10.51 -14.57
N TYR A 161 -9.92 10.83 -15.87
CA TYR A 161 -10.78 11.85 -16.44
C TYR A 161 -12.26 11.53 -16.21
N PHE A 162 -12.67 10.29 -16.46
CA PHE A 162 -14.03 9.83 -16.20
C PHE A 162 -14.42 9.94 -14.72
N SER A 163 -13.53 9.52 -13.82
CA SER A 163 -13.86 9.35 -12.41
C SER A 163 -13.74 10.65 -11.62
N ALA A 164 -12.63 11.36 -11.78
CA ALA A 164 -12.27 12.53 -10.97
C ALA A 164 -12.66 13.86 -11.64
N VAL A 165 -12.60 13.96 -12.97
CA VAL A 165 -12.89 15.22 -13.69
C VAL A 165 -14.37 15.32 -14.06
N LEU A 166 -14.92 14.28 -14.68
CA LEU A 166 -16.35 14.26 -15.06
C LEU A 166 -17.28 13.91 -13.89
N ASN A 167 -16.72 13.45 -12.76
CA ASN A 167 -17.46 13.03 -11.57
C ASN A 167 -18.58 12.00 -11.85
N LYS A 168 -18.46 11.23 -12.94
CA LYS A 168 -19.49 10.25 -13.35
C LYS A 168 -19.51 9.02 -12.45
N SER A 169 -18.45 8.79 -11.69
CA SER A 169 -18.34 7.66 -10.76
C SER A 169 -19.46 7.61 -9.70
N ILE A 170 -20.14 8.73 -9.45
CA ILE A 170 -21.33 8.81 -8.57
C ILE A 170 -22.47 7.89 -9.03
N GLU A 171 -22.57 7.60 -10.32
CA GLU A 171 -23.60 6.68 -10.87
C GLU A 171 -23.51 5.27 -10.28
N TRP A 172 -22.36 4.88 -9.71
CA TRP A 172 -22.14 3.61 -9.02
C TRP A 172 -22.32 3.68 -7.50
N GLY A 173 -22.98 4.74 -7.02
CA GLY A 173 -23.28 4.99 -5.61
C GLY A 173 -22.24 5.87 -4.92
N THR A 174 -22.68 6.54 -3.86
CA THR A 174 -21.85 7.45 -3.06
C THR A 174 -21.74 6.95 -1.62
N SER A 175 -20.73 7.43 -0.92
CA SER A 175 -20.57 7.16 0.51
C SER A 175 -20.02 8.39 1.24
N PRO A 176 -20.33 8.58 2.53
CA PRO A 176 -19.86 9.73 3.30
C PRO A 176 -18.34 9.89 3.25
N TRP A 177 -17.85 11.13 3.40
CA TRP A 177 -16.41 11.43 3.34
C TRP A 177 -15.59 10.58 4.33
N HIS A 178 -16.10 10.32 5.54
CA HIS A 178 -15.40 9.55 6.56
C HIS A 178 -15.40 8.03 6.33
N TRP A 179 -16.06 7.52 5.27
CA TRP A 179 -16.28 6.09 5.05
C TRP A 179 -14.99 5.26 5.03
N TYR A 180 -13.89 5.78 4.47
CA TYR A 180 -12.62 5.06 4.47
C TYR A 180 -12.07 4.86 5.89
N LEU A 181 -12.18 5.87 6.75
CA LEU A 181 -11.69 5.82 8.13
C LEU A 181 -12.62 5.04 9.05
N THR A 182 -13.94 5.13 8.87
CA THR A 182 -14.91 4.53 9.79
C THR A 182 -15.42 3.15 9.36
N VAL A 183 -15.32 2.81 8.08
CA VAL A 183 -15.85 1.55 7.54
C VAL A 183 -14.76 0.75 6.85
N ALA A 184 -14.11 1.30 5.82
CA ALA A 184 -13.23 0.52 4.96
C ALA A 184 -11.96 0.03 5.67
N LEU A 185 -11.26 0.91 6.38
CA LEU A 185 -10.06 0.55 7.13
C LEU A 185 -10.36 -0.39 8.30
N PRO A 186 -11.35 -0.13 9.17
CA PRO A 186 -11.75 -1.09 10.21
C PRO A 186 -12.13 -2.45 9.64
N LYS A 187 -12.88 -2.49 8.53
CA LYS A 187 -13.28 -3.74 7.88
C LYS A 187 -12.11 -4.49 7.25
N SER A 188 -11.14 -3.77 6.69
CA SER A 188 -9.99 -4.39 6.01
C SER A 188 -8.92 -4.87 6.99
N LEU A 189 -8.62 -4.07 8.01
CA LEU A 189 -7.51 -4.29 8.94
C LEU A 189 -7.97 -5.03 10.21
N MET A 190 -9.26 -5.01 10.53
CA MET A 190 -9.83 -5.68 11.70
C MET A 190 -9.08 -5.30 12.99
N CYS A 191 -8.51 -6.26 13.73
CA CYS A 191 -7.73 -6.00 14.92
C CYS A 191 -6.44 -5.19 14.66
N ALA A 192 -5.92 -5.17 13.43
CA ALA A 192 -4.78 -4.34 13.07
C ALA A 192 -5.12 -2.85 13.03
N TYR A 193 -6.39 -2.46 12.82
CA TYR A 193 -6.77 -1.05 12.73
C TYR A 193 -6.44 -0.24 14.01
N PRO A 194 -6.96 -0.59 15.21
CA PRO A 194 -6.64 0.15 16.42
C PRO A 194 -5.14 0.07 16.78
N LEU A 195 -4.48 -1.04 16.46
CA LEU A 195 -3.03 -1.20 16.68
C LEU A 195 -2.21 -0.29 15.77
N ALA A 196 -2.61 -0.14 14.51
CA ALA A 196 -1.98 0.78 13.57
C ALA A 196 -2.14 2.22 14.07
N MET A 197 -3.31 2.63 14.55
CA MET A 197 -3.51 3.96 15.13
C MET A 197 -2.62 4.20 16.37
N ALA A 198 -2.53 3.20 17.27
CA ALA A 198 -1.70 3.28 18.45
C ALA A 198 -0.19 3.40 18.13
N SER A 199 0.25 2.88 16.97
CA SER A 199 1.67 2.87 16.57
C SER A 199 2.31 4.26 16.54
N VAL A 200 1.53 5.32 16.25
CA VAL A 200 2.02 6.72 16.20
C VAL A 200 2.64 7.15 17.53
N PHE A 201 2.07 6.67 18.63
CA PHE A 201 2.51 6.95 20.00
C PHE A 201 3.57 5.95 20.48
N VAL A 202 3.57 4.73 19.93
CA VAL A 202 4.41 3.63 20.40
C VAL A 202 5.76 3.54 19.68
N GLU A 203 5.81 3.73 18.37
CA GLU A 203 7.01 3.56 17.55
C GLU A 203 7.23 4.78 16.65
N ARG A 204 8.23 5.61 16.99
CA ARG A 204 8.52 6.84 16.24
C ARG A 204 8.84 6.54 14.77
N ARG A 205 9.49 5.41 14.48
CA ARG A 205 9.81 4.98 13.11
C ARG A 205 8.58 4.60 12.28
N ALA A 206 7.43 4.31 12.90
CA ALA A 206 6.17 4.02 12.21
C ALA A 206 5.42 5.30 11.78
N ARG A 207 5.74 6.47 12.36
CA ARG A 207 5.05 7.73 12.06
C ARG A 207 5.06 8.11 10.57
N PRO A 208 6.17 7.95 9.82
CA PRO A 208 6.14 8.15 8.37
C PRO A 208 5.14 7.24 7.65
N LEU A 209 5.08 5.96 8.01
CA LEU A 209 4.17 4.99 7.40
C LEU A 209 2.71 5.40 7.64
N MET A 210 2.41 5.78 8.89
CA MET A 210 1.09 6.26 9.29
C MET A 210 0.71 7.58 8.62
N PHE A 211 1.64 8.53 8.53
CA PHE A 211 1.43 9.78 7.80
C PHE A 211 1.04 9.50 6.34
N VAL A 212 1.80 8.67 5.64
CA VAL A 212 1.52 8.34 4.24
C VAL A 212 0.18 7.60 4.09
N GLY A 213 -0.11 6.62 4.95
CA GLY A 213 -1.36 5.87 4.90
C GLY A 213 -2.59 6.74 5.17
N LEU A 214 -2.53 7.61 6.18
CA LEU A 214 -3.61 8.53 6.53
C LEU A 214 -3.76 9.66 5.50
N PHE A 215 -2.64 10.17 4.95
CA PHE A 215 -2.64 11.15 3.87
C PHE A 215 -3.38 10.61 2.63
N TYR A 216 -3.06 9.39 2.22
CA TYR A 216 -3.76 8.71 1.13
C TYR A 216 -5.25 8.57 1.44
N ALA A 217 -5.59 8.03 2.62
CA ALA A 217 -6.97 7.80 3.02
C ALA A 217 -7.79 9.10 3.07
N ALA A 218 -7.19 10.21 3.52
CA ALA A 218 -7.83 11.51 3.56
C ALA A 218 -8.09 12.07 2.15
N LEU A 219 -7.11 11.98 1.25
CA LEU A 219 -7.27 12.51 -0.11
C LEU A 219 -8.25 11.69 -0.96
N ILE A 220 -8.18 10.36 -0.90
CA ILE A 220 -9.13 9.51 -1.63
C ILE A 220 -10.56 9.64 -1.07
N SER A 221 -10.72 10.08 0.19
CA SER A 221 -12.03 10.32 0.80
C SER A 221 -12.80 11.50 0.21
N ILE A 222 -12.10 12.40 -0.50
CA ILE A 222 -12.71 13.53 -1.21
C ILE A 222 -13.60 13.03 -2.37
N LEU A 223 -13.28 11.88 -2.96
CA LEU A 223 -14.10 11.29 -4.01
C LEU A 223 -15.44 10.79 -3.44
N GLU A 224 -16.55 11.17 -4.06
CA GLU A 224 -17.88 10.78 -3.62
C GLU A 224 -18.12 9.27 -3.76
N HIS A 225 -17.70 8.71 -4.89
CA HIS A 225 -17.69 7.28 -5.13
C HIS A 225 -16.52 6.62 -4.40
N LYS A 226 -16.81 5.59 -3.62
CA LYS A 226 -15.83 4.91 -2.77
C LYS A 226 -15.94 3.41 -2.94
N GLU A 227 -14.79 2.78 -3.14
CA GLU A 227 -14.66 1.34 -3.16
C GLU A 227 -13.54 0.89 -2.22
N LEU A 228 -13.73 -0.27 -1.61
CA LEU A 228 -12.76 -0.86 -0.67
C LEU A 228 -11.42 -1.15 -1.37
N ARG A 229 -11.44 -1.50 -2.65
CA ARG A 229 -10.20 -1.83 -3.40
C ARG A 229 -9.26 -0.64 -3.61
N PHE A 230 -9.75 0.60 -3.52
CA PHE A 230 -8.89 1.78 -3.71
C PHE A 230 -7.87 1.93 -2.57
N ILE A 231 -8.15 1.46 -1.36
CA ILE A 231 -7.18 1.56 -0.24
C ILE A 231 -6.15 0.42 -0.20
N PHE A 232 -6.20 -0.53 -1.14
CA PHE A 232 -5.25 -1.64 -1.19
C PHE A 232 -3.77 -1.22 -1.15
N PRO A 233 -3.33 -0.20 -1.91
CA PRO A 233 -1.93 0.23 -1.88
C PRO A 233 -1.44 0.69 -0.50
N VAL A 234 -2.33 1.06 0.42
CA VAL A 234 -1.97 1.56 1.76
C VAL A 234 -2.18 0.57 2.89
N LEU A 235 -2.93 -0.53 2.70
CA LEU A 235 -3.09 -1.57 3.72
C LEU A 235 -1.74 -2.09 4.27
N PRO A 236 -0.70 -2.35 3.45
CA PRO A 236 0.60 -2.78 3.97
C PRO A 236 1.24 -1.78 4.94
N LEU A 237 1.02 -0.47 4.78
CA LEU A 237 1.55 0.56 5.69
C LEU A 237 0.93 0.44 7.09
N PHE A 238 -0.38 0.25 7.15
CA PHE A 238 -1.10 0.05 8.40
C PHE A 238 -0.71 -1.28 9.06
N ASN A 239 -0.51 -2.35 8.28
CA ASN A 239 -0.08 -3.65 8.80
C ASN A 239 1.31 -3.63 9.42
N VAL A 240 2.27 -2.99 8.76
CA VAL A 240 3.60 -2.78 9.35
C VAL A 240 3.49 -1.96 10.63
N SER A 241 2.68 -0.90 10.63
CA SER A 241 2.49 -0.03 11.78
C SER A 241 1.87 -0.79 12.97
N ALA A 242 0.81 -1.56 12.75
CA ALA A 242 0.22 -2.45 13.76
C ALA A 242 1.22 -3.50 14.26
N ALA A 243 2.02 -4.08 13.37
CA ALA A 243 3.03 -5.06 13.71
C ALA A 243 4.12 -4.50 14.64
N THR A 244 4.46 -3.20 14.54
CA THR A 244 5.42 -2.59 15.48
C THR A 244 4.89 -2.58 16.92
N VAL A 245 3.59 -2.35 17.10
CA VAL A 245 2.95 -2.39 18.42
C VAL A 245 2.94 -3.82 18.95
N LEU A 246 2.52 -4.79 18.15
CA LEU A 246 2.54 -6.21 18.53
C LEU A 246 3.94 -6.69 18.89
N ALA A 247 4.95 -6.31 18.10
CA ALA A 247 6.34 -6.65 18.37
C ALA A 247 6.84 -6.08 19.70
N ARG A 248 6.47 -4.84 20.04
CA ARG A 248 6.84 -4.23 21.32
C ARG A 248 6.19 -4.95 22.50
N ILE A 249 4.91 -5.31 22.38
CA ILE A 249 4.18 -6.05 23.41
C ILE A 249 4.78 -7.45 23.57
N TRP A 250 5.06 -8.14 22.46
CA TRP A 250 5.68 -9.47 22.45
C TRP A 250 7.07 -9.47 23.10
N ASN A 251 7.93 -8.52 22.74
CA ASN A 251 9.26 -8.41 23.33
C ASN A 251 9.20 -8.04 24.83
N GLY A 252 8.14 -7.33 25.25
CA GLY A 252 7.89 -6.97 26.65
C GLY A 252 7.22 -8.04 27.51
N ARG A 253 6.87 -9.21 26.94
CA ARG A 253 6.04 -10.24 27.61
C ARG A 253 6.66 -10.84 28.87
N SER A 254 7.98 -10.77 29.02
CA SER A 254 8.71 -11.29 30.18
C SER A 254 8.60 -10.40 31.42
N LYS A 255 8.10 -9.16 31.28
CA LYS A 255 7.85 -8.27 32.42
C LYS A 255 6.48 -8.63 33.04
N PRO A 256 6.38 -8.87 34.35
CA PRO A 256 5.10 -9.17 34.99
C PRO A 256 4.16 -7.96 34.84
N GLY A 257 3.08 -8.10 34.07
CA GLY A 257 2.13 -7.01 33.79
C GLY A 257 1.21 -7.20 32.57
N ALA A 258 0.72 -6.07 32.04
CA ALA A 258 -0.33 -5.97 31.00
C ALA A 258 0.02 -6.57 29.63
N GLY A 259 1.32 -6.71 29.31
CA GLY A 259 1.76 -7.20 28.00
C GLY A 259 1.24 -8.61 27.67
N ARG A 260 1.20 -9.51 28.65
CA ARG A 260 0.73 -10.88 28.47
C ARG A 260 -0.78 -10.95 28.19
N LYS A 261 -1.59 -10.17 28.92
CA LYS A 261 -3.05 -10.07 28.71
C LYS A 261 -3.38 -9.49 27.32
N PHE A 262 -2.59 -8.52 26.86
CA PHE A 262 -2.82 -7.87 25.57
C PHE A 262 -2.41 -8.75 24.37
N VAL A 263 -1.33 -9.54 24.48
CA VAL A 263 -1.00 -10.55 23.45
C VAL A 263 -2.12 -11.57 23.32
N THR A 264 -2.68 -12.04 24.44
CA THR A 264 -3.80 -12.99 24.42
C THR A 264 -5.05 -12.38 23.81
N LEU A 265 -5.36 -11.11 24.11
CA LEU A 265 -6.49 -10.39 23.52
C LEU A 265 -6.31 -10.16 22.01
N ALA A 266 -5.10 -9.79 21.58
CA ALA A 266 -4.79 -9.61 20.16
C ALA A 266 -4.86 -10.94 19.41
N ALA A 267 -4.35 -12.04 19.99
CA ALA A 267 -4.47 -13.37 19.42
C ALA A 267 -5.94 -13.84 19.33
N PHE A 268 -6.73 -13.58 20.37
CA PHE A 268 -8.16 -13.88 20.37
C PHE A 268 -8.92 -13.04 19.33
N GLY A 269 -8.61 -11.76 19.23
CA GLY A 269 -9.15 -10.87 18.19
C GLY A 269 -8.81 -11.34 16.78
N MET A 270 -7.56 -11.75 16.53
CA MET A 270 -7.15 -12.32 15.23
C MET A 270 -7.91 -13.62 14.90
N LEU A 271 -8.20 -14.47 15.89
CA LEU A 271 -8.96 -15.70 15.71
C LEU A 271 -10.47 -15.45 15.51
N CYS A 272 -11.08 -14.50 16.23
CA CYS A 272 -12.48 -14.15 16.05
C CYS A 272 -12.76 -13.33 14.78
N ALA A 273 -11.70 -12.76 14.20
CA ALA A 273 -11.74 -12.01 12.95
C ALA A 273 -11.55 -12.89 11.69
N SER A 274 -11.16 -14.16 11.85
CA SER A 274 -10.92 -15.11 10.75
C SER A 274 -12.21 -15.76 10.26
#